data_AF-A0A4U2EK04-F1
#
_entry.id   AF-A0A4U2EK04-F1
#
_cell.length_a   1.000
_cell.length_b   1.000
_cell.length_c   1.000
_cell.angle_alpha   90.00
_cell.angle_beta   90.00
_cell.angle_gamma   90.00
#
_symmetry.space_group_name_H-M   'P 1'
#
loop_
_entity.id
_entity.type
_entity.pdbx_description
1 polymer ?
#
loop_
_entity_poly.entity_id
_entity_poly.type
_entity_poly.pdbx_seq_one_letter_code
_entity_poly.pdbx_strand_id
1 'polypeptide(L)'
;MKLKLISIALIAVGLTACGGGGGGSNTSAPAPQTRTLQGVAIDGYISGATAFLDINYNGVLDEGEPSSVTDGEGSYELSLTGSNSDCMDYAPIVVNVPVGAIDADSPNTPITEPYQLIFPPVMTVSSEQEIKSTTPLTTVLWNQIQADLYKGGLNSCSALKQAVNTQNSIIQNVKEHDFRIANRYNIAVEDLYGDFVKDQNTELYDLAQKMMPAIKKSYQETKEIQKENPTAQQAYVDYYWQHWDYSKKNEINKWYKVKTVMTADKLIVIEHEVSADLQTELALSEHFERNGQKKDGLEYDRAASFSLNSDGTEYSCSVQETIKQQVLPNSLTTFGVINRSGSQQPDWDSCSRQDVGAGFMQTLSADLVGDYKDQFTQVQAKFNFENNAPHPEWVNLGDSLGSVSRSDFDALSYLSVDFDDNSSYGSDSWNRHKYAYIENTPFDYTQTITSKYSQGNWTKGYYYQNGTSRMECSDDGVNWSKDTCK
;
A
#
# COMPACT_ATOMS: atom_id res chain seq x y z
N MET A 1 -1.40 1.46 14.50
CA MET A 1 -1.57 1.10 15.94
C MET A 1 -0.91 -0.23 16.20
N LYS A 2 0.03 -0.31 17.16
CA LYS A 2 0.65 -1.58 17.57
C LYS A 2 -0.37 -2.40 18.37
N LEU A 3 -0.92 -3.48 17.80
CA LEU A 3 -1.68 -4.46 18.57
C LEU A 3 -0.69 -5.30 19.38
N LYS A 4 -0.72 -5.14 20.71
CA LYS A 4 -0.11 -6.10 21.63
C LYS A 4 -1.10 -7.25 21.81
N LEU A 5 -0.80 -8.41 21.24
CA LEU A 5 -1.47 -9.66 21.59
C LEU A 5 -1.13 -10.02 23.04
N ILE A 6 -2.15 -10.04 23.90
CA ILE A 6 -2.07 -10.63 25.23
C ILE A 6 -2.50 -12.09 25.09
N SER A 7 -1.52 -12.99 25.01
CA SER A 7 -1.74 -14.43 25.13
C SER A 7 -2.04 -14.77 26.59
N ILE A 8 -3.22 -15.33 26.89
CA ILE A 8 -3.51 -15.95 28.18
C ILE A 8 -3.44 -17.47 28.03
N ALA A 9 -2.64 -18.05 28.93
CA ALA A 9 -2.10 -19.38 28.91
C ALA A 9 -3.13 -20.51 29.10
N LEU A 10 -2.96 -21.57 28.31
CA LEU A 10 -3.56 -22.89 28.53
C LEU A 10 -2.83 -23.60 29.68
N ILE A 11 -3.62 -24.04 30.66
CA ILE A 11 -3.22 -24.83 31.81
C ILE A 11 -2.75 -26.22 31.33
N ALA A 12 -1.47 -26.53 31.50
CA ALA A 12 -0.93 -27.87 31.27
C ALA A 12 -1.06 -28.72 32.55
N VAL A 13 -1.85 -29.79 32.45
CA VAL A 13 -1.94 -30.85 33.46
C VAL A 13 -0.66 -31.69 33.42
N GLY A 14 -0.02 -31.82 34.58
CA GLY A 14 1.17 -32.63 34.75
C GLY A 14 0.88 -34.13 34.67
N LEU A 15 1.69 -34.83 33.87
CA LEU A 15 1.88 -36.27 33.97
C LEU A 15 3.35 -36.51 34.29
N THR A 16 3.59 -36.92 35.54
CA THR A 16 4.86 -37.43 36.01
C THR A 16 5.01 -38.88 35.54
N ALA A 17 5.98 -39.12 34.67
CA ALA A 17 6.48 -40.47 34.39
C ALA A 17 7.98 -40.48 34.68
N CYS A 18 8.32 -41.09 35.81
CA CYS A 18 9.67 -41.48 36.17
C CYS A 18 9.94 -42.85 35.54
N GLY A 19 11.00 -42.97 34.74
CA GLY A 19 11.42 -44.23 34.14
C GLY A 19 12.82 -44.09 33.56
N GLY A 20 13.81 -44.62 34.28
CA GLY A 20 15.23 -44.55 33.92
C GLY A 20 15.69 -45.59 32.89
N GLY A 21 16.97 -45.48 32.52
CA GLY A 21 17.71 -46.52 31.79
C GLY A 21 18.87 -45.94 30.98
N GLY A 22 20.09 -46.11 31.46
CA GLY A 22 21.30 -45.73 30.75
C GLY A 22 21.63 -46.67 29.59
N GLY A 23 22.34 -46.15 28.59
CA GLY A 23 22.90 -46.92 27.47
C GLY A 23 23.50 -45.97 26.45
N GLY A 24 24.84 -45.96 26.36
CA GLY A 24 25.55 -45.14 25.38
C GLY A 24 25.14 -45.49 23.96
N SER A 25 25.00 -44.47 23.12
CA SER A 25 24.88 -44.61 21.67
C SER A 25 25.35 -43.32 21.02
N ASN A 26 26.17 -43.52 20.00
CA ASN A 26 26.89 -42.53 19.22
C ASN A 26 26.04 -41.29 18.91
N THR A 27 26.65 -40.11 19.08
CA THR A 27 26.19 -38.88 18.43
C THR A 27 26.31 -39.08 16.92
N SER A 28 25.29 -39.69 16.31
CA SER A 28 25.03 -39.52 14.89
C SER A 28 24.92 -38.02 14.67
N ALA A 29 25.89 -37.43 13.96
CA ALA A 29 25.77 -36.06 13.50
C ALA A 29 24.38 -35.93 12.82
N PRO A 30 23.61 -34.86 13.10
CA PRO A 30 22.35 -34.64 12.39
C PRO A 30 22.65 -34.71 10.89
N ALA A 31 21.85 -35.49 10.13
CA ALA A 31 21.96 -35.49 8.69
C ALA A 31 21.93 -34.04 8.18
N PRO A 32 22.82 -33.64 7.26
CA PRO A 32 22.80 -32.28 6.72
C PRO A 32 21.39 -31.97 6.22
N GLN A 33 20.79 -30.90 6.73
CA GLN A 33 19.51 -30.41 6.23
C GLN A 33 19.77 -29.88 4.82
N THR A 34 19.41 -30.65 3.81
CA THR A 34 19.42 -30.18 2.42
C THR A 34 18.12 -29.45 2.17
N ARG A 35 18.21 -28.18 1.77
CA ARG A 35 17.07 -27.38 1.30
C ARG A 35 17.21 -27.16 -0.19
N THR A 36 16.11 -27.02 -0.88
CA THR A 36 16.09 -26.72 -2.31
C THR A 36 15.47 -25.35 -2.52
N LEU A 37 16.09 -24.55 -3.38
CA LEU A 37 15.53 -23.30 -3.88
C LEU A 37 15.33 -23.43 -5.38
N GLN A 38 14.13 -23.10 -5.86
CA GLN A 38 13.78 -23.13 -7.27
C GLN A 38 13.50 -21.71 -7.76
N GLY A 39 13.85 -21.46 -9.02
CA GLY A 39 13.55 -20.19 -9.66
C GLY A 39 13.57 -20.28 -11.17
N VAL A 40 13.20 -19.18 -11.80
CA VAL A 40 13.16 -19.02 -13.25
C VAL A 40 13.79 -17.68 -13.61
N ALA A 41 14.66 -17.63 -14.61
CA ALA A 41 15.24 -16.41 -15.12
C ALA A 41 14.40 -15.86 -16.28
N ILE A 42 13.87 -14.64 -16.13
CA ILE A 42 12.85 -14.08 -17.03
C ILE A 42 13.18 -12.64 -17.44
N ASP A 43 13.60 -12.50 -18.69
CA ASP A 43 13.73 -11.30 -19.53
C ASP A 43 13.47 -11.81 -20.97
N GLY A 44 12.28 -12.44 -21.13
CA GLY A 44 12.12 -13.70 -21.88
C GLY A 44 12.81 -14.87 -21.17
N TYR A 45 12.37 -16.12 -21.33
CA TYR A 45 13.04 -17.23 -20.63
C TYR A 45 14.51 -17.32 -21.06
N ILE A 46 15.42 -17.24 -20.08
CA ILE A 46 16.85 -17.20 -20.33
C ILE A 46 17.47 -18.59 -20.20
N SER A 47 17.93 -19.17 -21.30
CA SER A 47 18.61 -20.47 -21.34
C SER A 47 20.14 -20.32 -21.39
N GLY A 48 20.85 -21.15 -20.62
CA GLY A 48 22.31 -21.19 -20.60
C GLY A 48 22.98 -20.15 -19.69
N ALA A 49 22.23 -19.53 -18.78
CA ALA A 49 22.74 -18.64 -17.74
C ALA A 49 23.14 -19.44 -16.49
N THR A 50 24.01 -18.87 -15.64
CA THR A 50 24.42 -19.48 -14.37
C THR A 50 23.71 -18.80 -13.20
N ALA A 51 22.82 -19.51 -12.52
CA ALA A 51 22.13 -19.04 -11.32
C ALA A 51 22.89 -19.49 -10.06
N PHE A 52 23.04 -18.62 -9.07
CA PHE A 52 23.70 -18.94 -7.80
C PHE A 52 23.18 -18.11 -6.61
N LEU A 53 23.34 -18.64 -5.41
CA LEU A 53 23.02 -17.93 -4.17
C LEU A 53 24.24 -17.11 -3.73
N ASP A 54 24.17 -15.78 -3.84
CA ASP A 54 25.28 -14.87 -3.56
C ASP A 54 25.32 -14.52 -2.05
N ILE A 55 26.18 -15.21 -1.31
CA ILE A 55 26.22 -15.19 0.15
C ILE A 55 26.92 -13.92 0.66
N ASN A 56 27.86 -13.36 -0.09
CA ASN A 56 28.67 -12.21 0.29
C ASN A 56 28.31 -10.91 -0.48
N TYR A 57 27.24 -10.96 -1.24
CA TYR A 57 26.64 -9.84 -1.98
C TYR A 57 27.53 -9.25 -3.07
N ASN A 58 28.63 -9.90 -3.46
CA ASN A 58 29.57 -9.32 -4.41
C ASN A 58 29.11 -9.47 -5.88
N GLY A 59 28.02 -10.20 -6.14
CA GLY A 59 27.50 -10.47 -7.48
C GLY A 59 28.39 -11.39 -8.32
N VAL A 60 29.34 -12.10 -7.72
CA VAL A 60 30.28 -13.00 -8.38
C VAL A 60 30.12 -14.39 -7.80
N LEU A 61 30.05 -15.40 -8.67
CA LEU A 61 30.00 -16.79 -8.23
C LEU A 61 31.32 -17.18 -7.57
N ASP A 62 31.32 -17.30 -6.25
CA ASP A 62 32.49 -17.68 -5.45
C ASP A 62 32.54 -19.17 -5.12
N GLU A 63 33.73 -19.63 -4.69
CA GLU A 63 33.90 -21.01 -4.25
C GLU A 63 33.02 -21.33 -3.03
N GLY A 64 32.18 -22.35 -3.15
CA GLY A 64 31.28 -22.81 -2.10
C GLY A 64 29.85 -22.25 -2.19
N GLU A 65 29.58 -21.35 -3.14
CA GLU A 65 28.22 -20.88 -3.41
C GLU A 65 27.44 -21.89 -4.26
N PRO A 66 26.21 -22.27 -3.84
CA PRO A 66 25.35 -23.16 -4.61
C PRO A 66 24.99 -22.53 -5.94
N SER A 67 25.15 -23.27 -7.03
CA SER A 67 24.89 -22.80 -8.38
C SER A 67 24.27 -23.89 -9.27
N SER A 68 23.62 -23.45 -10.35
CA SER A 68 23.07 -24.30 -11.41
C SER A 68 23.01 -23.52 -12.72
N VAL A 69 22.75 -24.21 -13.83
CA VAL A 69 22.60 -23.60 -15.16
C VAL A 69 21.12 -23.61 -15.53
N THR A 70 20.63 -22.50 -16.09
CA THR A 70 19.23 -22.39 -16.54
C THR A 70 18.97 -23.26 -17.77
N ASP A 71 17.82 -23.93 -17.78
CA ASP A 71 17.38 -24.75 -18.91
C ASP A 71 16.65 -23.93 -20.00
N GLY A 72 16.07 -24.62 -20.98
CA GLY A 72 15.35 -24.00 -22.10
C GLY A 72 14.08 -23.24 -21.70
N GLU A 73 13.56 -23.48 -20.49
CA GLU A 73 12.42 -22.75 -19.89
C GLU A 73 12.92 -21.75 -18.84
N GLY A 74 14.22 -21.43 -18.82
CA GLY A 74 14.84 -20.52 -17.87
C GLY A 74 14.89 -21.04 -16.43
N SER A 75 14.47 -22.29 -16.20
CA SER A 75 14.33 -22.86 -14.86
C SER A 75 15.67 -23.27 -14.28
N TYR A 76 15.81 -23.15 -12.96
CA TYR A 76 17.00 -23.53 -12.22
C TYR A 76 16.68 -24.04 -10.82
N GLU A 77 17.56 -24.88 -10.27
CA GLU A 77 17.41 -25.46 -8.94
C GLU A 77 18.74 -25.42 -8.17
N LEU A 78 18.72 -24.81 -6.99
CA LEU A 78 19.88 -24.71 -6.09
C LEU A 78 19.71 -25.67 -4.91
N SER A 79 20.63 -26.63 -4.81
CA SER A 79 20.74 -27.53 -3.66
C SER A 79 21.59 -26.89 -2.56
N LEU A 80 20.96 -26.52 -1.45
CA LEU A 80 21.58 -25.82 -0.33
C LEU A 80 21.90 -26.82 0.79
N THR A 81 23.15 -26.82 1.27
CA THR A 81 23.58 -27.66 2.40
C THR A 81 24.36 -26.84 3.42
N GLY A 82 24.38 -27.31 4.67
CA GLY A 82 25.16 -26.67 5.74
C GLY A 82 24.83 -25.18 5.91
N SER A 83 25.85 -24.34 6.04
CA SER A 83 25.72 -22.88 6.21
C SER A 83 25.03 -22.16 5.05
N ASN A 84 24.96 -22.75 3.86
CA ASN A 84 24.28 -22.12 2.72
C ASN A 84 22.75 -22.17 2.92
N SER A 85 22.25 -23.24 3.56
CA SER A 85 20.83 -23.38 3.91
C SER A 85 20.37 -22.33 4.94
N ASP A 86 21.30 -21.88 5.79
CA ASP A 86 21.10 -20.81 6.76
C ASP A 86 20.97 -19.41 6.14
N CYS A 87 21.38 -19.28 4.87
CA CYS A 87 21.38 -18.05 4.10
C CYS A 87 20.27 -17.93 3.08
N MET A 88 19.47 -18.99 2.88
CA MET A 88 18.43 -19.06 1.87
C MET A 88 17.47 -17.85 1.87
N ASP A 89 17.09 -17.38 3.05
CA ASP A 89 16.12 -16.28 3.19
C ASP A 89 16.79 -14.90 3.13
N TYR A 90 18.12 -14.84 3.23
CA TYR A 90 18.90 -13.60 3.43
C TYR A 90 19.85 -13.28 2.28
N ALA A 91 20.20 -14.24 1.42
CA ALA A 91 21.02 -14.00 0.25
C ALA A 91 20.18 -13.78 -1.02
N PRO A 92 20.57 -12.84 -1.90
CA PRO A 92 19.99 -12.74 -3.23
C PRO A 92 20.37 -13.95 -4.10
N ILE A 93 19.56 -14.21 -5.12
CA ILE A 93 19.90 -15.14 -6.19
C ILE A 93 20.35 -14.33 -7.38
N VAL A 94 21.57 -14.58 -7.86
CA VAL A 94 22.13 -13.91 -9.03
C VAL A 94 22.13 -14.88 -10.21
N VAL A 95 21.66 -14.41 -11.36
CA VAL A 95 21.68 -15.12 -12.63
C VAL A 95 22.64 -14.38 -13.56
N ASN A 96 23.82 -14.94 -13.78
CA ASN A 96 24.79 -14.46 -14.75
C ASN A 96 24.37 -14.90 -16.15
N VAL A 97 24.00 -13.95 -17.00
CA VAL A 97 23.64 -14.19 -18.41
C VAL A 97 24.88 -13.94 -19.27
N PRO A 98 25.57 -14.99 -19.77
CA PRO A 98 26.77 -14.83 -20.56
C PRO A 98 26.47 -14.51 -22.03
N VAL A 99 27.51 -14.09 -22.75
CA VAL A 99 27.47 -14.09 -24.22
C VAL A 99 27.19 -15.50 -24.73
N GLY A 100 26.22 -15.63 -25.63
CA GLY A 100 25.78 -16.91 -26.18
C GLY A 100 24.61 -17.57 -25.45
N ALA A 101 24.13 -17.00 -24.33
CA ALA A 101 22.83 -17.36 -23.77
C ALA A 101 21.70 -17.05 -24.77
N ILE A 102 20.56 -17.73 -24.62
CA ILE A 102 19.39 -17.55 -25.47
C ILE A 102 18.27 -16.95 -24.64
N ASP A 103 17.73 -15.85 -25.13
CA ASP A 103 16.48 -15.25 -24.66
C ASP A 103 15.34 -15.75 -25.56
N ALA A 104 14.28 -16.28 -24.96
CA ALA A 104 13.10 -16.79 -25.65
C ALA A 104 12.33 -15.73 -26.45
N ASP A 105 12.46 -14.44 -26.13
CA ASP A 105 11.88 -13.34 -26.92
C ASP A 105 12.63 -13.16 -28.24
N SER A 106 13.90 -13.56 -28.29
CA SER A 106 14.79 -13.48 -29.46
C SER A 106 15.55 -14.79 -29.71
N PRO A 107 14.84 -15.92 -29.99
CA PRO A 107 15.42 -17.26 -29.93
C PRO A 107 16.50 -17.54 -31.00
N ASN A 108 16.56 -16.69 -32.04
CA ASN A 108 17.54 -16.79 -33.12
C ASN A 108 18.71 -15.81 -32.96
N THR A 109 18.73 -15.00 -31.91
CA THR A 109 19.76 -13.98 -31.66
C THR A 109 20.33 -14.19 -30.26
N PRO A 110 21.48 -14.89 -30.15
CA PRO A 110 22.13 -15.08 -28.86
C PRO A 110 22.52 -13.75 -28.22
N ILE A 111 22.52 -13.71 -26.88
CA ILE A 111 22.94 -12.55 -26.10
C ILE A 111 24.38 -12.16 -26.47
N THR A 112 24.59 -10.89 -26.82
CA THR A 112 25.89 -10.36 -27.26
C THR A 112 26.62 -9.57 -26.18
N GLU A 113 25.90 -9.06 -25.19
CA GLU A 113 26.46 -8.35 -24.04
C GLU A 113 25.99 -9.05 -22.76
N PRO A 114 26.92 -9.46 -21.88
CA PRO A 114 26.54 -10.15 -20.66
C PRO A 114 25.88 -9.19 -19.67
N TYR A 115 24.92 -9.70 -18.91
CA TYR A 115 24.22 -8.96 -17.86
C TYR A 115 23.81 -9.89 -16.71
N GLN A 116 23.22 -9.32 -15.67
CA GLN A 116 22.75 -10.06 -14.50
C GLN A 116 21.28 -9.79 -14.26
N LEU A 117 20.56 -10.85 -13.91
CA LEU A 117 19.25 -10.77 -13.27
C LEU A 117 19.41 -11.17 -11.80
N ILE A 118 18.74 -10.48 -10.90
CA ILE A 118 18.89 -10.69 -9.46
C ILE A 118 17.51 -10.77 -8.80
N PHE A 119 17.28 -11.84 -8.06
CA PHE A 119 16.16 -11.95 -7.13
C PHE A 119 16.66 -11.50 -5.74
N PRO A 120 16.01 -10.52 -5.09
CA PRO A 120 16.44 -10.09 -3.76
C PRO A 120 16.21 -11.21 -2.74
N PRO A 121 16.80 -11.14 -1.54
CA PRO A 121 16.58 -12.14 -0.50
C PRO A 121 15.10 -12.42 -0.28
N VAL A 122 14.72 -13.69 -0.20
CA VAL A 122 13.31 -14.11 -0.18
C VAL A 122 12.50 -13.41 0.91
N MET A 123 13.12 -13.12 2.06
CA MET A 123 12.47 -12.41 3.15
C MET A 123 12.03 -10.97 2.80
N THR A 124 12.60 -10.37 1.75
CA THR A 124 12.35 -8.96 1.37
C THR A 124 11.15 -8.78 0.46
N VAL A 125 10.71 -9.82 -0.25
CA VAL A 125 9.60 -9.74 -1.21
C VAL A 125 8.32 -10.24 -0.53
N SER A 126 7.22 -9.53 -0.74
CA SER A 126 5.91 -9.89 -0.18
C SER A 126 5.18 -10.97 -1.01
N SER A 127 5.91 -11.97 -1.53
CA SER A 127 5.38 -13.05 -2.35
C SER A 127 5.62 -14.42 -1.70
N GLU A 128 4.57 -15.23 -1.60
CA GLU A 128 4.62 -16.60 -1.07
C GLU A 128 4.92 -17.65 -2.16
N GLN A 129 5.23 -17.21 -3.40
CA GLN A 129 5.51 -18.13 -4.50
C GLN A 129 6.69 -19.05 -4.18
N GLU A 130 6.52 -20.35 -4.40
CA GLU A 130 7.58 -21.34 -4.18
C GLU A 130 8.74 -21.14 -5.17
N ILE A 131 8.39 -20.84 -6.42
CA ILE A 131 9.33 -20.57 -7.52
C ILE A 131 9.66 -19.08 -7.52
N LYS A 132 10.95 -18.74 -7.57
CA LYS A 132 11.44 -17.35 -7.58
C LYS A 132 11.68 -16.84 -9.00
N SER A 133 10.78 -16.00 -9.49
CA SER A 133 10.94 -15.33 -10.79
C SER A 133 11.99 -14.23 -10.71
N THR A 134 13.16 -14.48 -11.31
CA THR A 134 14.31 -13.57 -11.35
C THR A 134 14.22 -12.72 -12.60
N THR A 135 13.88 -11.43 -12.44
CA THR A 135 13.46 -10.55 -13.54
C THR A 135 14.21 -9.21 -13.51
N PRO A 136 14.16 -8.41 -14.57
CA PRO A 136 14.67 -7.03 -14.55
C PRO A 136 14.08 -6.20 -13.40
N LEU A 137 12.80 -6.40 -13.05
CA LEU A 137 12.15 -5.73 -11.94
C LEU A 137 12.75 -6.11 -10.58
N THR A 138 12.91 -7.40 -10.30
CA THR A 138 13.52 -7.86 -9.05
C THR A 138 14.98 -7.40 -8.93
N THR A 139 15.65 -7.27 -10.07
CA THR A 139 17.04 -6.79 -10.16
C THR A 139 17.14 -5.32 -9.74
N VAL A 140 16.23 -4.47 -10.23
CA VAL A 140 16.16 -3.05 -9.84
C VAL A 140 15.89 -2.90 -8.35
N LEU A 141 14.97 -3.69 -7.81
CA LEU A 141 14.67 -3.70 -6.38
C LEU A 141 15.90 -4.08 -5.54
N TRP A 142 16.58 -5.18 -5.90
CA TRP A 142 17.77 -5.63 -5.17
C TRP A 142 18.89 -4.60 -5.22
N ASN A 143 19.21 -4.05 -6.39
CA ASN A 143 20.28 -3.06 -6.53
C ASN A 143 20.11 -1.89 -5.55
N GLN A 144 18.86 -1.48 -5.33
CA GLN A 144 18.56 -0.40 -4.42
C GLN A 144 18.61 -0.82 -2.94
N ILE A 145 18.12 -2.02 -2.60
CA ILE A 145 18.26 -2.58 -1.25
C ILE A 145 19.73 -2.76 -0.88
N GLN A 146 20.52 -3.37 -1.77
CA GLN A 146 21.93 -3.66 -1.58
C GLN A 146 22.75 -2.39 -1.37
N ALA A 147 22.52 -1.35 -2.17
CA ALA A 147 23.18 -0.06 -2.00
C ALA A 147 22.96 0.54 -0.60
N ASP A 148 21.77 0.35 -0.03
CA ASP A 148 21.47 0.81 1.33
C ASP A 148 22.07 -0.10 2.42
N LEU A 149 22.06 -1.42 2.20
CA LEU A 149 22.73 -2.38 3.08
C LEU A 149 24.23 -2.07 3.19
N TYR A 150 24.90 -1.77 2.07
CA TYR A 150 26.31 -1.40 2.03
C TYR A 150 26.61 -0.09 2.77
N LYS A 151 25.75 0.92 2.68
CA LYS A 151 25.89 2.15 3.51
C LYS A 151 25.82 1.83 5.00
N GLY A 152 25.06 0.81 5.39
CA GLY A 152 24.98 0.28 6.75
C GLY A 152 26.08 -0.72 7.14
N GLY A 153 27.03 -1.01 6.24
CA GLY A 153 28.08 -2.01 6.47
C GLY A 153 27.60 -3.46 6.43
N LEU A 154 26.39 -3.72 5.92
CA LEU A 154 25.82 -5.06 5.80
C LEU A 154 26.13 -5.61 4.40
N ASN A 155 27.15 -6.45 4.32
CA ASN A 155 27.70 -6.95 3.05
C ASN A 155 27.68 -8.47 2.93
N SER A 156 26.80 -9.15 3.66
CA SER A 156 26.62 -10.60 3.51
C SER A 156 25.28 -11.02 4.08
N CYS A 157 24.83 -12.20 3.69
CA CYS A 157 23.71 -12.89 4.30
C CYS A 157 23.86 -12.92 5.83
N SER A 158 25.05 -13.27 6.33
CA SER A 158 25.29 -13.42 7.77
C SER A 158 25.10 -12.12 8.53
N ALA A 159 25.57 -11.01 7.95
CA ALA A 159 25.40 -9.67 8.51
C ALA A 159 23.92 -9.26 8.51
N LEU A 160 23.22 -9.49 7.40
CA LEU A 160 21.80 -9.17 7.29
C LEU A 160 20.96 -10.01 8.27
N LYS A 161 21.22 -11.31 8.39
CA LYS A 161 20.56 -12.25 9.31
C LYS A 161 20.63 -11.81 10.77
N GLN A 162 21.72 -11.15 11.18
CA GLN A 162 21.87 -10.60 12.53
C GLN A 162 21.21 -9.23 12.71
N ALA A 163 21.03 -8.47 11.63
CA ALA A 163 20.48 -7.12 11.64
C ALA A 163 18.94 -7.09 11.64
N VAL A 164 18.29 -7.69 12.64
CA VAL A 164 16.81 -7.85 12.71
C VAL A 164 16.03 -6.54 12.52
N ASN A 165 16.51 -5.42 13.08
CA ASN A 165 15.86 -4.13 12.89
C ASN A 165 15.93 -3.65 11.42
N THR A 166 17.06 -3.90 10.75
CA THR A 166 17.22 -3.59 9.33
C THR A 166 16.36 -4.48 8.47
N GLN A 167 16.26 -5.78 8.78
CA GLN A 167 15.33 -6.71 8.11
C GLN A 167 13.90 -6.18 8.19
N ASN A 168 13.40 -5.89 9.39
CA ASN A 168 12.05 -5.36 9.59
C ASN A 168 11.82 -4.07 8.81
N SER A 169 12.80 -3.16 8.80
CA SER A 169 12.70 -1.91 8.03
C SER A 169 12.61 -2.16 6.53
N ILE A 170 13.42 -3.07 5.97
CA ILE A 170 13.38 -3.42 4.55
C ILE A 170 12.02 -4.05 4.21
N ILE A 171 11.59 -5.05 4.97
CA ILE A 171 10.32 -5.76 4.76
C ILE A 171 9.15 -4.79 4.75
N GLN A 172 9.06 -3.89 5.74
CA GLN A 172 7.97 -2.93 5.79
C GLN A 172 8.01 -1.95 4.60
N ASN A 173 9.18 -1.45 4.23
CA ASN A 173 9.29 -0.51 3.12
C ASN A 173 8.93 -1.13 1.77
N VAL A 174 9.38 -2.37 1.51
CA VAL A 174 9.03 -3.10 0.28
C VAL A 174 7.53 -3.40 0.28
N LYS A 175 6.99 -3.97 1.37
CA LYS A 175 5.57 -4.28 1.49
C LYS A 175 4.66 -3.07 1.29
N GLU A 176 5.00 -1.93 1.90
CA GLU A 176 4.23 -0.70 1.73
C GLU A 176 4.32 -0.15 0.31
N HIS A 177 5.47 -0.26 -0.37
CA HIS A 177 5.62 0.17 -1.75
C HIS A 177 4.85 -0.73 -2.72
N ASP A 178 4.99 -2.05 -2.56
CA ASP A 178 4.25 -3.06 -3.31
C ASP A 178 2.74 -2.83 -3.20
N PHE A 179 2.25 -2.61 -1.98
CA PHE A 179 0.83 -2.34 -1.73
C PHE A 179 0.36 -1.07 -2.46
N ARG A 180 1.17 -0.01 -2.53
CA ARG A 180 0.82 1.23 -3.24
C ARG A 180 0.80 1.04 -4.76
N ILE A 181 1.73 0.27 -5.31
CA ILE A 181 1.73 -0.10 -6.73
C ILE A 181 0.48 -0.93 -7.04
N ALA A 182 0.23 -1.97 -6.24
CA ALA A 182 -0.93 -2.84 -6.38
C ALA A 182 -2.24 -2.06 -6.32
N ASN A 183 -2.36 -1.12 -5.38
CA ASN A 183 -3.54 -0.27 -5.24
C ASN A 183 -3.74 0.67 -6.44
N ARG A 184 -2.65 1.25 -6.96
CA ARG A 184 -2.71 2.21 -8.07
C ARG A 184 -3.05 1.55 -9.40
N TYR A 185 -2.42 0.42 -9.69
CA TYR A 185 -2.57 -0.26 -10.99
C TYR A 185 -3.57 -1.41 -10.95
N ASN A 186 -4.08 -1.75 -9.76
CA ASN A 186 -4.98 -2.87 -9.54
C ASN A 186 -4.40 -4.22 -9.99
N ILE A 187 -3.12 -4.45 -9.68
CA ILE A 187 -2.34 -5.65 -10.00
C ILE A 187 -1.90 -6.30 -8.69
N ALA A 188 -2.06 -7.62 -8.53
CA ALA A 188 -1.64 -8.28 -7.31
C ALA A 188 -0.11 -8.31 -7.20
N VAL A 189 0.42 -8.28 -5.97
CA VAL A 189 1.87 -8.31 -5.74
C VAL A 189 2.47 -9.62 -6.24
N GLU A 190 1.76 -10.74 -6.11
CA GLU A 190 2.18 -12.01 -6.70
C GLU A 190 2.30 -11.98 -8.23
N ASP A 191 1.46 -11.21 -8.92
CA ASP A 191 1.52 -11.05 -10.37
C ASP A 191 2.70 -10.15 -10.76
N LEU A 192 2.95 -9.10 -9.98
CA LEU A 192 4.05 -8.16 -10.21
C LEU A 192 5.43 -8.85 -10.16
N TYR A 193 5.60 -9.82 -9.26
CA TYR A 193 6.82 -10.62 -9.12
C TYR A 193 6.70 -12.03 -9.71
N GLY A 194 5.64 -12.30 -10.47
CA GLY A 194 5.32 -13.61 -11.02
C GLY A 194 6.04 -13.94 -12.32
N ASP A 195 5.68 -15.09 -12.90
CA ASP A 195 6.13 -15.52 -14.22
C ASP A 195 5.17 -15.00 -15.31
N PHE A 196 5.42 -13.77 -15.75
CA PHE A 196 4.60 -13.10 -16.76
C PHE A 196 4.61 -13.80 -18.13
N VAL A 197 5.64 -14.61 -18.44
CA VAL A 197 5.72 -15.38 -19.69
C VAL A 197 4.75 -16.56 -19.64
N LYS A 198 4.76 -17.31 -18.53
CA LYS A 198 3.82 -18.42 -18.31
C LYS A 198 2.37 -17.96 -18.31
N ASP A 199 2.10 -16.82 -17.71
CA ASP A 199 0.76 -16.25 -17.60
C ASP A 199 0.29 -15.58 -18.90
N GLN A 200 1.16 -15.48 -19.91
CA GLN A 200 0.90 -14.84 -21.21
C GLN A 200 0.41 -13.39 -21.07
N ASN A 201 0.89 -12.68 -20.04
CA ASN A 201 0.44 -11.33 -19.70
C ASN A 201 1.43 -10.28 -20.19
N THR A 202 1.46 -10.08 -21.50
CA THR A 202 2.39 -9.12 -22.16
C THR A 202 2.14 -7.68 -21.71
N GLU A 203 0.89 -7.31 -21.43
CA GLU A 203 0.55 -5.96 -20.94
C GLU A 203 1.18 -5.68 -19.57
N LEU A 204 1.12 -6.65 -18.65
CA LEU A 204 1.76 -6.54 -17.34
C LEU A 204 3.28 -6.50 -17.46
N TYR A 205 3.87 -7.29 -18.36
CA TYR A 205 5.30 -7.26 -18.62
C TYR A 205 5.75 -5.88 -19.11
N ASP A 206 5.10 -5.33 -20.13
CA ASP A 206 5.41 -4.01 -20.68
C ASP A 206 5.24 -2.90 -19.62
N LEU A 207 4.20 -2.99 -18.79
CA LEU A 207 3.99 -2.08 -17.69
C LEU A 207 5.12 -2.18 -16.65
N ALA A 208 5.51 -3.38 -16.24
CA ALA A 208 6.58 -3.60 -15.28
C ALA A 208 7.91 -3.03 -15.78
N GLN A 209 8.27 -3.29 -17.04
CA GLN A 209 9.45 -2.72 -17.70
C GLN A 209 9.41 -1.20 -17.72
N LYS A 210 8.28 -0.62 -18.11
CA LYS A 210 8.09 0.83 -18.16
C LYS A 210 8.19 1.47 -16.78
N MET A 211 7.73 0.79 -15.73
CA MET A 211 7.69 1.29 -14.36
C MET A 211 9.01 1.14 -13.60
N MET A 212 9.95 0.31 -14.06
CA MET A 212 11.24 0.08 -13.39
C MET A 212 12.00 1.37 -13.01
N PRO A 213 12.18 2.36 -13.92
CA PRO A 213 12.83 3.62 -13.56
C PRO A 213 12.08 4.39 -12.45
N ALA A 214 10.76 4.34 -12.48
CA ALA A 214 9.90 4.98 -11.49
C ALA A 214 9.98 4.29 -10.13
N ILE A 215 9.95 2.96 -10.09
CA ILE A 215 10.11 2.16 -8.86
C ILE A 215 11.47 2.44 -8.21
N LYS A 216 12.54 2.42 -9.02
CA LYS A 216 13.89 2.77 -8.56
C LYS A 216 13.93 4.14 -7.91
N LYS A 217 13.40 5.16 -8.59
CA LYS A 217 13.42 6.55 -8.11
C LYS A 217 12.53 6.75 -6.88
N SER A 218 11.36 6.12 -6.85
CA SER A 218 10.43 6.12 -5.72
C SER A 218 11.09 5.61 -4.44
N TYR A 219 11.79 4.47 -4.53
CA TYR A 219 12.48 3.91 -3.38
C TYR A 219 13.60 4.85 -2.88
N GLN A 220 14.42 5.38 -3.81
CA GLN A 220 15.52 6.29 -3.47
C GLN A 220 15.03 7.52 -2.70
N GLU A 221 14.05 8.23 -3.24
CA GLU A 221 13.52 9.44 -2.61
C GLU A 221 12.68 9.13 -1.37
N THR A 222 12.06 7.95 -1.28
CA THR A 222 11.41 7.47 -0.06
C THR A 222 12.39 7.35 1.11
N LYS A 223 13.63 6.89 0.87
CA LYS A 223 14.65 6.83 1.93
C LYS A 223 15.13 8.21 2.36
N GLU A 224 15.14 9.18 1.46
CA GLU A 224 15.53 10.55 1.75
C GLU A 224 14.46 11.24 2.61
N ILE A 225 13.19 11.19 2.19
CA ILE A 225 12.09 11.79 2.93
C ILE A 225 11.89 11.15 4.32
N GLN A 226 12.14 9.84 4.46
CA GLN A 226 12.10 9.17 5.77
C GLN A 226 13.17 9.70 6.73
N LYS A 227 14.36 10.05 6.23
CA LYS A 227 15.42 10.67 7.05
C LYS A 227 15.06 12.09 7.47
N GLU A 228 14.40 12.83 6.58
CA GLU A 228 13.88 14.18 6.88
C GLU A 228 12.72 14.15 7.88
N ASN A 229 11.97 13.05 7.94
CA ASN A 229 10.76 12.90 8.75
C ASN A 229 10.80 11.68 9.68
N PRO A 230 11.76 11.60 10.62
CA PRO A 230 12.01 10.38 11.41
C PRO A 230 10.87 10.01 12.39
N THR A 231 9.96 10.95 12.67
CA THR A 231 8.80 10.75 13.55
C THR A 231 7.49 10.53 12.77
N ALA A 232 7.53 10.60 11.44
CA ALA A 232 6.35 10.35 10.63
C ALA A 232 5.90 8.89 10.76
N GLN A 233 4.59 8.68 10.76
CA GLN A 233 4.00 7.35 10.68
C GLN A 233 4.18 6.78 9.28
N GLN A 234 4.10 7.64 8.25
CA GLN A 234 4.42 7.32 6.87
C GLN A 234 5.14 8.51 6.24
N ALA A 235 6.19 8.23 5.48
CA ALA A 235 6.87 9.21 4.64
C ALA A 235 7.39 8.48 3.42
N TYR A 236 6.89 8.83 2.23
CA TYR A 236 7.26 8.17 0.99
C TYR A 236 7.11 9.08 -0.23
N VAL A 237 7.79 8.68 -1.29
CA VAL A 237 7.67 9.25 -2.63
C VAL A 237 7.32 8.13 -3.60
N ASP A 238 6.26 8.33 -4.38
CA ASP A 238 5.89 7.45 -5.48
C ASP A 238 5.98 8.19 -6.81
N TYR A 239 6.66 7.59 -7.77
CA TYR A 239 6.58 7.93 -9.18
C TYR A 239 5.62 6.97 -9.85
N TYR A 240 4.67 7.52 -10.61
CA TYR A 240 3.72 6.70 -11.33
C TYR A 240 3.44 7.22 -12.74
N TRP A 241 3.24 6.26 -13.64
CA TRP A 241 2.76 6.52 -15.00
C TRP A 241 1.24 6.54 -15.02
N GLN A 242 0.66 7.59 -15.57
CA GLN A 242 -0.74 7.65 -15.92
C GLN A 242 -0.89 7.50 -17.43
N HIS A 243 -1.51 6.39 -17.84
CA HIS A 243 -1.73 6.05 -19.24
C HIS A 243 -3.14 6.36 -19.74
N TRP A 244 -4.06 6.65 -18.81
CA TRP A 244 -5.48 6.88 -19.11
C TRP A 244 -6.06 8.00 -18.25
N ASP A 245 -6.80 8.90 -18.90
CA ASP A 245 -7.62 9.90 -18.24
C ASP A 245 -9.07 9.38 -18.19
N TYR A 246 -9.51 8.96 -17.01
CA TYR A 246 -10.85 8.42 -16.81
C TYR A 246 -11.96 9.47 -16.98
N SER A 247 -11.65 10.75 -16.74
CA SER A 247 -12.62 11.85 -16.87
C SER A 247 -12.87 12.17 -18.34
N LYS A 248 -11.80 12.30 -19.12
CA LYS A 248 -11.85 12.59 -20.56
C LYS A 248 -12.01 11.36 -21.45
N LYS A 249 -11.87 10.16 -20.86
CA LYS A 249 -11.97 8.86 -21.52
C LYS A 249 -11.02 8.73 -22.72
N ASN A 250 -9.76 9.11 -22.52
CA ASN A 250 -8.73 9.03 -23.54
C ASN A 250 -7.38 8.63 -22.97
N GLU A 251 -6.53 8.09 -23.84
CA GLU A 251 -5.14 7.80 -23.52
C GLU A 251 -4.36 9.09 -23.26
N ILE A 252 -3.49 9.02 -22.26
CA ILE A 252 -2.51 10.04 -21.94
C ILE A 252 -1.17 9.37 -21.67
N ASN A 253 -0.09 10.15 -21.64
CA ASN A 253 1.23 9.62 -21.32
C ASN A 253 1.94 10.61 -20.40
N LYS A 254 1.51 10.62 -19.14
CA LYS A 254 2.02 11.54 -18.13
C LYS A 254 2.67 10.78 -16.99
N TRP A 255 3.69 11.40 -16.40
CA TRP A 255 4.36 10.89 -15.23
C TRP A 255 4.12 11.83 -14.07
N TYR A 256 3.93 11.27 -12.90
CA TYR A 256 3.67 12.02 -11.69
C TYR A 256 4.61 11.58 -10.58
N LYS A 257 4.94 12.54 -9.72
CA LYS A 257 5.65 12.34 -8.46
C LYS A 257 4.71 12.75 -7.33
N VAL A 258 4.44 11.83 -6.41
CA VAL A 258 3.62 12.06 -5.22
C VAL A 258 4.51 11.97 -3.99
N LYS A 259 4.60 13.05 -3.23
CA LYS A 259 5.22 13.10 -1.91
C LYS A 259 4.13 12.98 -0.85
N THR A 260 4.24 12.00 0.04
CA THR A 260 3.31 11.86 1.18
C THR A 260 4.07 11.88 2.50
N VAL A 261 3.60 12.69 3.45
CA VAL A 261 4.06 12.69 4.85
C VAL A 261 2.86 12.68 5.77
N MET A 262 2.79 11.69 6.66
CA MET A 262 1.71 11.52 7.62
C MET A 262 2.24 11.36 9.05
N THR A 263 1.74 12.17 9.96
CA THR A 263 1.89 12.05 11.41
C THR A 263 0.53 11.68 12.04
N ALA A 264 0.44 11.67 13.38
CA ALA A 264 -0.83 11.41 14.06
C ALA A 264 -1.90 12.48 13.79
N ASP A 265 -1.46 13.68 13.47
CA ASP A 265 -2.24 14.93 13.42
C ASP A 265 -2.00 15.70 12.13
N LYS A 266 -1.16 15.23 11.21
CA LYS A 266 -0.88 15.91 9.95
C LYS A 266 -0.82 14.93 8.79
N LEU A 267 -1.38 15.33 7.65
CA LEU A 267 -1.20 14.65 6.37
C LEU A 267 -0.86 15.71 5.33
N ILE A 268 0.25 15.50 4.62
CA ILE A 268 0.69 16.31 3.48
C ILE A 268 0.77 15.37 2.29
N VAL A 269 0.12 15.75 1.19
CA VAL A 269 0.25 15.10 -0.12
C VAL A 269 0.57 16.19 -1.15
N ILE A 270 1.67 16.02 -1.88
CA ILE A 270 2.06 16.94 -2.95
C ILE A 270 2.31 16.13 -4.21
N GLU A 271 1.60 16.45 -5.27
CA GLU A 271 1.70 15.79 -6.56
C GLU A 271 2.19 16.77 -7.62
N HIS A 272 3.22 16.39 -8.36
CA HIS A 272 3.69 17.12 -9.54
C HIS A 272 3.64 16.21 -10.78
N GLU A 273 3.25 16.77 -11.92
CA GLU A 273 3.63 16.21 -13.21
C GLU A 273 5.15 16.31 -13.35
N VAL A 274 5.79 15.28 -13.89
CA VAL A 274 7.25 15.22 -14.11
C VAL A 274 7.58 14.84 -15.56
N SER A 275 8.79 15.19 -16.00
CA SER A 275 9.32 14.78 -17.30
C SER A 275 9.41 13.25 -17.42
N ALA A 276 9.43 12.73 -18.66
CA ALA A 276 9.45 11.29 -18.92
C ALA A 276 10.74 10.58 -18.42
N ASP A 277 11.84 11.30 -18.24
CA ASP A 277 13.07 10.82 -17.60
C ASP A 277 13.01 10.90 -16.05
N LEU A 278 11.86 11.34 -15.53
CA LEU A 278 11.52 11.56 -14.13
C LEU A 278 12.38 12.62 -13.43
N GLN A 279 13.26 13.34 -14.13
CA GLN A 279 14.25 14.23 -13.50
C GLN A 279 13.74 15.62 -13.20
N THR A 280 12.75 16.12 -13.95
CA THR A 280 12.29 17.50 -13.86
C THR A 280 10.85 17.54 -13.37
N GLU A 281 10.60 18.22 -12.26
CA GLU A 281 9.24 18.59 -11.83
C GLU A 281 8.71 19.68 -12.78
N LEU A 282 7.52 19.44 -13.34
CA LEU A 282 6.89 20.30 -14.32
C LEU A 282 5.83 21.16 -13.64
N ALA A 283 4.59 20.69 -13.55
CA ALA A 283 3.47 21.42 -12.99
C ALA A 283 3.01 20.79 -11.67
N LEU A 284 2.64 21.62 -10.70
CA LEU A 284 1.92 21.16 -9.52
C LEU A 284 0.54 20.67 -9.95
N SER A 285 0.23 19.41 -9.67
CA SER A 285 -1.08 18.81 -9.92
C SER A 285 -1.98 19.03 -8.70
N GLU A 286 -1.47 18.76 -7.51
CA GLU A 286 -2.19 18.87 -6.25
C GLU A 286 -1.22 19.18 -5.09
N HIS A 287 -1.65 20.05 -4.18
CA HIS A 287 -1.09 20.16 -2.84
C HIS A 287 -2.25 20.06 -1.85
N PHE A 288 -2.23 19.02 -1.05
CA PHE A 288 -3.20 18.77 0.01
C PHE A 288 -2.49 18.76 1.37
N GLU A 289 -3.05 19.51 2.34
CA GLU A 289 -2.62 19.45 3.73
C GLU A 289 -3.84 19.34 4.65
N ARG A 290 -3.84 18.34 5.53
CA ARG A 290 -4.79 18.21 6.64
C ARG A 290 -4.05 18.30 7.97
N ASN A 291 -4.53 19.16 8.86
CA ASN A 291 -4.09 19.26 10.24
C ASN A 291 -5.25 18.88 11.17
N GLY A 292 -4.99 17.99 12.11
CA GLY A 292 -5.94 17.42 13.03
C GLY A 292 -5.60 17.72 14.48
N GLN A 293 -6.60 17.69 15.35
CA GLN A 293 -6.41 17.76 16.80
C GLN A 293 -7.53 17.03 17.51
N LYS A 294 -7.25 16.54 18.72
CA LYS A 294 -8.20 15.87 19.59
C LYS A 294 -8.29 16.62 20.90
N LYS A 295 -9.50 17.06 21.26
CA LYS A 295 -9.73 17.88 22.45
C LYS A 295 -11.12 17.64 23.02
N ASP A 296 -11.21 17.45 24.34
CA ASP A 296 -12.47 17.36 25.08
C ASP A 296 -13.53 16.39 24.49
N GLY A 297 -13.07 15.26 23.95
CA GLY A 297 -13.93 14.25 23.34
C GLY A 297 -14.41 14.60 21.92
N LEU A 298 -13.83 15.61 21.28
CA LEU A 298 -14.00 15.98 19.88
C LEU A 298 -12.72 15.68 19.08
N GLU A 299 -12.92 15.27 17.83
CA GLU A 299 -11.90 15.21 16.78
C GLU A 299 -12.17 16.35 15.81
N TYR A 300 -11.13 17.11 15.51
CA TYR A 300 -11.16 18.26 14.62
C TYR A 300 -10.12 18.07 13.53
N ASP A 301 -10.50 18.26 12.28
CA ASP A 301 -9.58 18.32 11.14
C ASP A 301 -9.86 19.56 10.30
N ARG A 302 -8.78 20.23 9.87
CA ARG A 302 -8.82 21.26 8.82
C ARG A 302 -7.94 20.83 7.68
N ALA A 303 -8.53 20.73 6.48
CA ALA A 303 -7.84 20.42 5.25
C ALA A 303 -7.91 21.58 4.25
N ALA A 304 -6.81 21.80 3.53
CA ALA A 304 -6.76 22.66 2.36
C ALA A 304 -6.22 21.84 1.17
N SER A 305 -6.84 22.01 0.01
CA SER A 305 -6.47 21.36 -1.24
C SER A 305 -6.33 22.42 -2.32
N PHE A 306 -5.16 22.47 -2.96
CA PHE A 306 -4.87 23.36 -4.08
C PHE A 306 -4.52 22.50 -5.28
N SER A 307 -5.42 22.43 -6.25
CA SER A 307 -5.34 21.48 -7.35
C SER A 307 -5.54 22.16 -8.69
N LEU A 308 -4.76 21.75 -9.68
CA LEU A 308 -4.95 22.17 -11.06
C LEU A 308 -6.25 21.55 -11.58
N ASN A 309 -7.12 22.37 -12.15
CA ASN A 309 -8.40 21.91 -12.69
C ASN A 309 -8.17 20.94 -13.87
N SER A 310 -9.19 20.14 -14.18
CA SER A 310 -9.11 19.08 -15.21
C SER A 310 -8.76 19.58 -16.62
N ASP A 311 -9.02 20.85 -16.92
CA ASP A 311 -8.67 21.50 -18.19
C ASP A 311 -7.21 22.02 -18.21
N GLY A 312 -6.53 22.02 -17.06
CA GLY A 312 -5.14 22.43 -16.90
C GLY A 312 -4.92 23.94 -16.92
N THR A 313 -5.97 24.75 -16.79
CA THR A 313 -5.88 26.21 -17.01
C THR A 313 -5.81 27.04 -15.74
N GLU A 314 -6.44 26.57 -14.66
CA GLU A 314 -6.60 27.30 -13.40
C GLU A 314 -6.45 26.36 -12.21
N TYR A 315 -6.03 26.92 -11.07
CA TYR A 315 -5.96 26.19 -9.80
C TYR A 315 -7.16 26.49 -8.92
N SER A 316 -7.89 25.46 -8.51
CA SER A 316 -8.92 25.59 -7.50
C SER A 316 -8.33 25.40 -6.09
N CYS A 317 -8.83 26.19 -5.14
CA CYS A 317 -8.58 26.02 -3.72
C CYS A 317 -9.86 25.51 -3.04
N SER A 318 -9.77 24.39 -2.32
CA SER A 318 -10.85 23.88 -1.48
C SER A 318 -10.40 23.81 -0.03
N VAL A 319 -11.18 24.41 0.86
CA VAL A 319 -10.97 24.30 2.31
C VAL A 319 -12.09 23.46 2.89
N GLN A 320 -11.73 22.50 3.73
CA GLN A 320 -12.66 21.66 4.47
C GLN A 320 -12.32 21.70 5.95
N GLU A 321 -13.34 21.84 6.78
CA GLU A 321 -13.26 21.65 8.22
C GLU A 321 -14.16 20.48 8.61
N THR A 322 -13.73 19.65 9.56
CA THR A 322 -14.49 18.54 10.10
C THR A 322 -14.43 18.59 11.62
N ILE A 323 -15.58 18.60 12.28
CA ILE A 323 -15.69 18.47 13.73
C ILE A 323 -16.60 17.29 14.04
N LYS A 324 -16.11 16.32 14.80
CA LYS A 324 -16.86 15.10 15.11
C LYS A 324 -16.65 14.67 16.56
N GLN A 325 -17.68 14.10 17.17
CA GLN A 325 -17.55 13.40 18.45
C GLN A 325 -16.59 12.23 18.34
N GLN A 326 -15.70 12.09 19.32
CA GLN A 326 -14.92 10.87 19.49
C GLN A 326 -15.82 9.73 19.96
N VAL A 327 -15.52 8.53 19.45
CA VAL A 327 -16.13 7.28 19.90
C VAL A 327 -15.74 7.03 21.35
N LEU A 328 -16.74 6.75 22.19
CA LEU A 328 -16.53 6.35 23.58
C LEU A 328 -17.05 4.93 23.79
N PRO A 329 -16.49 4.15 24.75
CA PRO A 329 -16.93 2.78 25.01
C PRO A 329 -18.43 2.63 25.32
N ASN A 330 -19.05 3.68 25.85
CA ASN A 330 -20.48 3.75 26.18
C ASN A 330 -21.32 4.57 25.18
N SER A 331 -20.71 5.09 24.11
CA SER A 331 -21.35 5.89 23.07
C SER A 331 -20.67 5.59 21.74
N LEU A 332 -21.13 4.52 21.10
CA LEU A 332 -20.63 4.04 19.81
C LEU A 332 -21.21 4.82 18.62
N THR A 333 -22.36 5.46 18.82
CA THR A 333 -22.89 6.46 17.89
C THR A 333 -22.21 7.80 18.13
N THR A 334 -21.81 8.44 17.04
CA THR A 334 -21.12 9.73 17.04
C THR A 334 -21.69 10.63 15.96
N PHE A 335 -21.75 11.92 16.25
CA PHE A 335 -22.23 12.94 15.32
C PHE A 335 -21.15 13.97 15.01
N GLY A 336 -21.29 14.66 13.88
CA GLY A 336 -20.35 15.70 13.50
C GLY A 336 -20.81 16.49 12.30
N VAL A 337 -20.06 17.55 11.99
CA VAL A 337 -20.24 18.39 10.81
C VAL A 337 -18.98 18.45 9.98
N ILE A 338 -19.17 18.56 8.66
CA ILE A 338 -18.11 18.83 7.70
C ILE A 338 -18.51 20.09 6.95
N ASN A 339 -17.70 21.14 7.00
CA ASN A 339 -17.94 22.40 6.31
C ASN A 339 -16.95 22.52 5.16
N ARG A 340 -17.40 22.88 3.97
CA ARG A 340 -16.53 22.99 2.79
C ARG A 340 -16.86 24.22 1.97
N SER A 341 -15.81 24.91 1.52
CA SER A 341 -15.92 26.00 0.54
C SER A 341 -14.84 25.88 -0.53
N GLY A 342 -15.15 26.38 -1.73
CA GLY A 342 -14.21 26.52 -2.83
C GLY A 342 -13.90 27.99 -3.10
N SER A 343 -12.67 28.29 -3.54
CA SER A 343 -12.25 29.60 -4.02
C SER A 343 -11.17 29.46 -5.10
N GLN A 344 -10.85 30.57 -5.76
CA GLN A 344 -9.70 30.68 -6.65
C GLN A 344 -8.59 31.38 -5.89
N GLN A 345 -7.38 30.80 -5.90
CA GLN A 345 -6.23 31.34 -5.18
C GLN A 345 -5.00 31.34 -6.10
N PRO A 346 -4.09 32.31 -5.98
CA PRO A 346 -2.92 32.40 -6.86
C PRO A 346 -1.86 31.33 -6.57
N ASP A 347 -1.82 30.81 -5.35
CA ASP A 347 -0.79 29.89 -4.88
C ASP A 347 -1.26 29.10 -3.64
N TRP A 348 -0.46 28.08 -3.29
CA TRP A 348 -0.67 27.26 -2.11
C TRP A 348 -0.69 28.06 -0.80
N ASP A 349 0.21 29.03 -0.63
CA ASP A 349 0.29 29.79 0.63
C ASP A 349 -0.98 30.63 0.86
N SER A 350 -1.56 31.16 -0.22
CA SER A 350 -2.83 31.87 -0.19
C SER A 350 -3.99 30.93 0.07
N CYS A 351 -3.99 29.73 -0.51
CA CYS A 351 -5.01 28.70 -0.30
C CYS A 351 -4.99 28.12 1.12
N SER A 352 -3.82 27.71 1.61
CA SER A 352 -3.64 27.07 2.91
C SER A 352 -4.00 27.96 4.10
N ARG A 353 -4.04 29.29 3.91
CA ARG A 353 -4.47 30.29 4.91
C ARG A 353 -5.97 30.63 4.85
N GLN A 354 -6.72 30.14 3.87
CA GLN A 354 -8.16 30.43 3.77
C GLN A 354 -8.96 29.69 4.83
N ASP A 355 -9.90 30.35 5.48
CA ASP A 355 -10.92 29.66 6.27
C ASP A 355 -12.05 29.14 5.38
N VAL A 356 -12.98 28.38 5.96
CA VAL A 356 -14.22 28.04 5.27
C VAL A 356 -15.00 29.33 5.02
N GLY A 357 -15.20 29.66 3.75
CA GLY A 357 -15.79 30.93 3.29
C GLY A 357 -17.29 31.03 3.48
N ALA A 358 -17.85 32.22 3.20
CA ALA A 358 -19.29 32.43 3.23
C ALA A 358 -20.02 31.59 2.18
N GLY A 359 -21.24 31.16 2.49
CA GLY A 359 -22.02 30.28 1.60
C GLY A 359 -21.44 28.86 1.47
N PHE A 360 -20.74 28.39 2.50
CA PHE A 360 -20.18 27.05 2.55
C PHE A 360 -21.25 25.96 2.49
N MET A 361 -20.87 24.81 1.95
CA MET A 361 -21.64 23.58 2.04
C MET A 361 -21.42 22.95 3.41
N GLN A 362 -22.48 22.45 4.03
CA GLN A 362 -22.40 21.73 5.30
C GLN A 362 -22.92 20.32 5.13
N THR A 363 -22.13 19.34 5.57
CA THR A 363 -22.56 17.94 5.67
C THR A 363 -22.71 17.58 7.14
N LEU A 364 -23.90 17.13 7.53
CA LEU A 364 -24.10 16.49 8.83
C LEU A 364 -23.73 15.02 8.72
N SER A 365 -23.09 14.48 9.76
CA SER A 365 -22.67 13.09 9.83
C SER A 365 -23.22 12.39 11.07
N ALA A 366 -23.65 11.15 10.89
CA ALA A 366 -24.04 10.24 11.95
C ALA A 366 -23.37 8.88 11.70
N ASP A 367 -22.48 8.49 12.61
CA ASP A 367 -21.65 7.31 12.46
C ASP A 367 -21.85 6.36 13.64
N LEU A 368 -21.98 5.07 13.34
CA LEU A 368 -22.04 3.98 14.32
C LEU A 368 -20.84 3.06 14.10
N VAL A 369 -20.08 2.82 15.15
CA VAL A 369 -19.01 1.81 15.15
C VAL A 369 -19.51 0.58 15.93
N GLY A 370 -19.61 -0.56 15.26
CA GLY A 370 -19.98 -1.83 15.88
C GLY A 370 -18.96 -2.28 16.92
N ASP A 371 -19.40 -3.09 17.87
CA ASP A 371 -18.50 -3.63 18.88
C ASP A 371 -17.63 -4.78 18.32
N TYR A 372 -16.77 -5.37 19.15
CA TYR A 372 -15.93 -6.51 18.73
C TYR A 372 -16.76 -7.71 18.25
N LYS A 373 -18.00 -7.89 18.73
CA LYS A 373 -18.89 -8.98 18.30
C LYS A 373 -19.47 -8.73 16.92
N ASP A 374 -19.58 -7.47 16.51
CA ASP A 374 -20.04 -7.06 15.19
C ASP A 374 -18.92 -7.05 14.14
N GLN A 375 -17.77 -7.70 14.42
CA GLN A 375 -16.62 -7.78 13.51
C GLN A 375 -16.14 -6.41 13.01
N PHE A 376 -16.23 -5.37 13.85
CA PHE A 376 -15.86 -3.99 13.49
C PHE A 376 -16.69 -3.39 12.34
N THR A 377 -17.94 -3.84 12.16
CA THR A 377 -18.86 -3.22 11.19
C THR A 377 -19.02 -1.73 11.52
N GLN A 378 -18.92 -0.85 10.53
CA GLN A 378 -19.17 0.58 10.70
C GLN A 378 -20.30 1.01 9.77
N VAL A 379 -21.17 1.88 10.25
CA VAL A 379 -22.14 2.59 9.41
C VAL A 379 -21.86 4.08 9.49
N GLN A 380 -21.91 4.76 8.34
CA GLN A 380 -21.79 6.20 8.22
C GLN A 380 -22.94 6.73 7.37
N ALA A 381 -23.66 7.73 7.88
CA ALA A 381 -24.66 8.47 7.13
C ALA A 381 -24.21 9.93 7.01
N LYS A 382 -24.24 10.46 5.78
CA LYS A 382 -23.92 11.86 5.48
C LYS A 382 -25.09 12.55 4.79
N PHE A 383 -25.41 13.74 5.27
CA PHE A 383 -26.52 14.56 4.82
C PHE A 383 -25.97 15.91 4.34
N ASN A 384 -25.97 16.16 3.03
CA ASN A 384 -25.32 17.32 2.42
C ASN A 384 -26.32 18.45 2.20
N PHE A 385 -25.92 19.66 2.61
CA PHE A 385 -26.65 20.90 2.46
C PHE A 385 -25.77 21.87 1.65
N GLU A 386 -26.21 22.23 0.45
CA GLU A 386 -25.40 22.98 -0.51
C GLU A 386 -25.40 24.49 -0.22
N ASN A 387 -26.60 25.06 0.02
CA ASN A 387 -26.78 26.51 0.15
C ASN A 387 -27.34 26.96 1.51
N ASN A 388 -27.81 26.02 2.34
CA ASN A 388 -28.47 26.31 3.61
C ASN A 388 -27.86 25.45 4.72
N ALA A 389 -26.70 25.85 5.23
CA ALA A 389 -26.07 25.18 6.36
C ALA A 389 -27.04 25.18 7.57
N PRO A 390 -27.48 24.00 8.08
CA PRO A 390 -28.42 23.93 9.19
C PRO A 390 -27.82 24.40 10.52
N HIS A 391 -26.51 24.31 10.67
CA HIS A 391 -25.75 24.73 11.85
C HIS A 391 -24.63 25.72 11.46
N PRO A 392 -24.96 26.96 11.07
CA PRO A 392 -23.97 27.96 10.65
C PRO A 392 -23.03 28.40 11.78
N GLU A 393 -23.34 28.08 13.03
CA GLU A 393 -22.52 28.31 14.21
C GLU A 393 -21.36 27.31 14.36
N TRP A 394 -21.42 26.14 13.71
CA TRP A 394 -20.40 25.10 13.81
C TRP A 394 -19.44 25.12 12.62
N VAL A 395 -18.80 26.27 12.38
CA VAL A 395 -17.83 26.47 11.29
C VAL A 395 -16.66 27.34 11.75
N ASN A 396 -15.47 27.10 11.20
CA ASN A 396 -14.21 27.77 11.53
C ASN A 396 -13.92 27.74 13.04
N LEU A 397 -14.12 26.56 13.64
CA LEU A 397 -13.97 26.34 15.08
C LEU A 397 -12.51 26.10 15.51
N GLY A 398 -11.52 26.12 14.61
CA GLY A 398 -10.14 25.73 14.93
C GLY A 398 -9.59 26.32 16.23
N ASP A 399 -9.52 27.66 16.32
CA ASP A 399 -9.06 28.36 17.53
C ASP A 399 -10.11 28.41 18.63
N SER A 400 -11.39 28.33 18.26
CA SER A 400 -12.55 28.40 19.17
C SER A 400 -13.07 27.01 19.56
N LEU A 401 -12.31 25.93 19.38
CA LEU A 401 -12.80 24.57 19.60
C LEU A 401 -13.22 24.33 21.05
N GLY A 402 -12.65 25.07 22.00
CA GLY A 402 -13.07 25.04 23.41
C GLY A 402 -14.39 25.77 23.71
N SER A 403 -14.98 26.44 22.73
CA SER A 403 -16.30 27.09 22.86
C SER A 403 -17.46 26.14 22.60
N VAL A 404 -17.20 24.97 22.01
CA VAL A 404 -18.16 23.90 21.82
C VAL A 404 -17.81 22.71 22.70
N SER A 405 -18.84 21.97 23.09
CA SER A 405 -18.70 20.74 23.86
C SER A 405 -19.05 19.53 22.99
N ARG A 406 -18.54 18.36 23.38
CA ARG A 406 -18.95 17.10 22.74
C ARG A 406 -20.48 16.93 22.72
N SER A 407 -21.18 17.31 23.78
CA SER A 407 -22.63 17.17 23.91
C SER A 407 -23.43 18.12 23.01
N ASP A 408 -22.83 19.19 22.50
CA ASP A 408 -23.56 20.11 21.60
C ASP A 408 -24.00 19.36 20.33
N PHE A 409 -23.18 18.42 19.86
CA PHE A 409 -23.47 17.57 18.71
C PHE A 409 -24.53 16.49 18.98
N ASP A 410 -24.96 16.27 20.23
CA ASP A 410 -26.09 15.37 20.53
C ASP A 410 -27.42 15.94 19.98
N ALA A 411 -27.46 17.23 19.65
CA ALA A 411 -28.55 17.84 18.89
C ALA A 411 -28.78 17.17 17.52
N LEU A 412 -27.79 16.45 16.98
CA LEU A 412 -27.88 15.69 15.74
C LEU A 412 -28.42 14.25 15.92
N SER A 413 -28.79 13.86 17.13
CA SER A 413 -29.28 12.49 17.44
C SER A 413 -30.59 12.08 16.76
N TYR A 414 -31.27 13.01 16.09
CA TYR A 414 -32.43 12.71 15.24
C TYR A 414 -32.03 12.04 13.90
N LEU A 415 -30.75 12.11 13.51
CA LEU A 415 -30.24 11.46 12.31
C LEU A 415 -30.09 9.95 12.54
N SER A 416 -30.69 9.14 11.67
CA SER A 416 -30.58 7.69 11.76
C SER A 416 -29.21 7.21 11.30
N VAL A 417 -28.67 6.24 12.04
CA VAL A 417 -27.51 5.42 11.65
C VAL A 417 -27.92 4.07 11.05
N ASP A 418 -29.22 3.85 10.84
CA ASP A 418 -29.69 2.68 10.10
C ASP A 418 -29.31 2.82 8.63
N PHE A 419 -28.59 1.81 8.12
CA PHE A 419 -28.15 1.77 6.73
C PHE A 419 -29.33 1.70 5.75
N ASP A 420 -30.45 1.08 6.15
CA ASP A 420 -31.62 0.89 5.30
C ASP A 420 -32.58 2.09 5.29
N ASP A 421 -32.38 3.07 6.18
CA ASP A 421 -33.15 4.31 6.20
C ASP A 421 -32.96 5.12 4.90
N ASN A 422 -34.03 5.79 4.47
CA ASN A 422 -34.06 6.60 3.25
C ASN A 422 -34.43 8.06 3.52
N SER A 423 -34.58 8.42 4.79
CA SER A 423 -34.97 9.78 5.19
C SER A 423 -33.87 10.77 4.79
N SER A 424 -34.26 11.93 4.26
CA SER A 424 -33.32 12.99 3.87
C SER A 424 -33.00 13.96 5.00
N TYR A 425 -33.84 14.03 6.04
CA TYR A 425 -33.67 14.98 7.14
C TYR A 425 -33.50 16.43 6.68
N GLY A 426 -34.14 16.79 5.56
CA GLY A 426 -34.08 18.12 4.98
C GLY A 426 -32.84 18.42 4.13
N SER A 427 -31.95 17.44 3.93
CA SER A 427 -30.75 17.61 3.10
C SER A 427 -31.07 17.63 1.60
N ASP A 428 -30.20 18.27 0.83
CA ASP A 428 -30.28 18.31 -0.65
C ASP A 428 -29.92 16.95 -1.25
N SER A 429 -28.97 16.25 -0.62
CA SER A 429 -28.59 14.88 -0.94
C SER A 429 -28.12 14.13 0.30
N TRP A 430 -28.06 12.81 0.21
CA TRP A 430 -27.47 11.99 1.27
C TRP A 430 -26.76 10.77 0.69
N ASN A 431 -25.80 10.25 1.44
CA ASN A 431 -25.21 8.94 1.20
C ASN A 431 -25.06 8.18 2.51
N ARG A 432 -25.17 6.86 2.42
CA ARG A 432 -24.97 5.93 3.54
C ARG A 432 -23.93 4.90 3.13
N HIS A 433 -23.00 4.60 4.03
CA HIS A 433 -21.92 3.64 3.83
C HIS A 433 -21.97 2.59 4.93
N LYS A 434 -21.85 1.32 4.54
CA LYS A 434 -21.66 0.19 5.45
C LYS A 434 -20.33 -0.46 5.16
N TYR A 435 -19.45 -0.44 6.15
CA TYR A 435 -18.14 -1.06 6.14
C TYR A 435 -18.25 -2.41 6.85
N ALA A 436 -17.79 -3.48 6.21
CA ALA A 436 -17.74 -4.81 6.78
C ALA A 436 -16.48 -5.55 6.33
N TYR A 437 -16.11 -6.61 7.06
CA TYR A 437 -14.96 -7.43 6.75
C TYR A 437 -15.40 -8.87 6.49
N ILE A 438 -14.92 -9.46 5.41
CA ILE A 438 -15.11 -10.86 5.08
C ILE A 438 -13.81 -11.58 5.46
N GLU A 439 -13.88 -12.49 6.43
CA GLU A 439 -12.75 -13.36 6.79
C GLU A 439 -12.56 -14.41 5.69
N ASN A 440 -11.43 -14.33 4.98
CA ASN A 440 -11.01 -15.34 4.01
C ASN A 440 -10.22 -16.46 4.69
N THR A 441 -9.33 -16.06 5.62
CA THR A 441 -8.56 -16.92 6.52
C THR A 441 -8.38 -16.20 7.86
N PRO A 442 -7.86 -16.84 8.93
CA PRO A 442 -7.64 -16.17 10.22
C PRO A 442 -6.75 -14.91 10.16
N PHE A 443 -5.96 -14.75 9.08
CA PHE A 443 -5.05 -13.63 8.89
C PHE A 443 -5.36 -12.81 7.62
N ASP A 444 -6.32 -13.23 6.80
CA ASP A 444 -6.72 -12.56 5.56
C ASP A 444 -8.20 -12.12 5.57
N TYR A 445 -8.43 -10.84 5.27
CA TYR A 445 -9.73 -10.20 5.34
C TYR A 445 -9.95 -9.29 4.13
N THR A 446 -11.11 -9.42 3.50
CA THR A 446 -11.56 -8.49 2.46
C THR A 446 -12.44 -7.42 3.09
N GLN A 447 -12.05 -6.15 3.00
CA GLN A 447 -12.92 -5.04 3.39
C GLN A 447 -13.97 -4.83 2.29
N THR A 448 -15.22 -4.67 2.69
CA THR A 448 -16.31 -4.29 1.81
C THR A 448 -16.89 -2.96 2.23
N ILE A 449 -17.17 -2.10 1.26
CA ILE A 449 -17.85 -0.83 1.47
C ILE A 449 -19.09 -0.83 0.58
N THR A 450 -20.26 -0.99 1.17
CA THR A 450 -21.54 -0.88 0.47
C THR A 450 -22.08 0.52 0.67
N SER A 451 -22.33 1.24 -0.43
CA SER A 451 -22.81 2.62 -0.41
C SER A 451 -24.16 2.74 -1.10
N LYS A 452 -25.03 3.56 -0.52
CA LYS A 452 -26.35 3.92 -1.03
C LYS A 452 -26.46 5.42 -1.14
N TYR A 453 -27.02 5.91 -2.23
CA TYR A 453 -27.13 7.34 -2.51
C TYR A 453 -28.60 7.77 -2.64
N SER A 454 -28.90 9.03 -2.35
CA SER A 454 -30.25 9.60 -2.44
C SER A 454 -30.85 9.55 -3.85
N GLN A 455 -30.01 9.42 -4.89
CA GLN A 455 -30.46 9.27 -6.28
C GLN A 455 -30.90 7.84 -6.64
N GLY A 456 -30.76 6.88 -5.71
CA GLY A 456 -31.21 5.49 -5.88
C GLY A 456 -30.14 4.52 -6.40
N ASN A 457 -28.98 5.02 -6.81
CA ASN A 457 -27.84 4.18 -7.17
C ASN A 457 -27.11 3.64 -5.93
N TRP A 458 -26.38 2.55 -6.14
CA TRP A 458 -25.59 1.87 -5.13
C TRP A 458 -24.20 1.52 -5.68
N THR A 459 -23.21 1.47 -4.78
CA THR A 459 -21.88 0.96 -5.09
C THR A 459 -21.44 -0.03 -4.03
N LYS A 460 -20.62 -1.00 -4.42
CA LYS A 460 -20.00 -1.95 -3.51
C LYS A 460 -18.54 -2.17 -3.90
N GLY A 461 -17.66 -1.63 -3.07
CA GLY A 461 -16.22 -1.84 -3.17
C GLY A 461 -15.77 -3.05 -2.38
N TYR A 462 -14.83 -3.81 -2.94
CA TYR A 462 -14.08 -4.87 -2.28
C TYR A 462 -12.61 -4.47 -2.30
N TYR A 463 -11.95 -4.49 -1.15
CA TYR A 463 -10.56 -4.11 -0.97
C TYR A 463 -9.81 -5.29 -0.33
N TYR A 464 -8.89 -5.87 -1.07
CA TYR A 464 -8.19 -7.08 -0.71
C TYR A 464 -6.85 -6.76 -0.02
N GLN A 465 -6.34 -7.68 0.81
CA GLN A 465 -5.06 -7.46 1.50
C GLN A 465 -3.85 -7.37 0.56
N ASN A 466 -3.96 -7.92 -0.65
CA ASN A 466 -2.93 -7.80 -1.69
C ASN A 466 -2.90 -6.42 -2.38
N GLY A 467 -3.73 -5.46 -1.93
CA GLY A 467 -3.77 -4.09 -2.43
C GLY A 467 -4.72 -3.86 -3.60
N THR A 468 -5.18 -4.92 -4.26
CA THR A 468 -6.16 -4.81 -5.35
C THR A 468 -7.56 -4.48 -4.83
N SER A 469 -8.42 -4.04 -5.74
CA SER A 469 -9.80 -3.73 -5.45
C SER A 469 -10.73 -4.08 -6.61
N ARG A 470 -12.02 -4.17 -6.29
CA ARG A 470 -13.09 -4.36 -7.26
C ARG A 470 -14.27 -3.48 -6.86
N MET A 471 -14.87 -2.83 -7.84
CA MET A 471 -16.11 -2.08 -7.67
C MET A 471 -17.25 -2.76 -8.42
N GLU A 472 -18.42 -2.78 -7.79
CA GLU A 472 -19.69 -3.18 -8.40
C GLU A 472 -20.73 -2.09 -8.16
N CYS A 473 -21.71 -2.01 -9.05
CA CYS A 473 -22.81 -1.05 -8.94
C CYS A 473 -24.15 -1.76 -9.04
N SER A 474 -25.17 -1.13 -8.46
CA SER A 474 -26.53 -1.66 -8.45
C SER A 474 -27.55 -0.53 -8.47
N ASP A 475 -28.70 -0.77 -9.11
CA ASP A 475 -29.85 0.14 -9.11
C ASP A 475 -30.90 -0.25 -8.06
N ASP A 476 -30.78 -1.43 -7.44
CA ASP A 476 -31.75 -1.98 -6.49
C ASP A 476 -31.14 -2.45 -5.16
N GLY A 477 -29.81 -2.45 -5.03
CA GLY A 477 -29.08 -2.93 -3.86
C GLY A 477 -29.03 -4.46 -3.73
N VAL A 478 -29.56 -5.20 -4.71
CA VAL A 478 -29.67 -6.67 -4.71
C VAL A 478 -28.85 -7.27 -5.85
N ASN A 479 -29.00 -6.74 -7.06
CA ASN A 479 -28.31 -7.20 -8.26
C ASN A 479 -27.07 -6.34 -8.50
N TRP A 480 -25.89 -6.92 -8.31
CA TRP A 480 -24.59 -6.25 -8.40
C TRP A 480 -23.87 -6.66 -9.69
N SER A 481 -23.34 -5.70 -10.43
CA SER A 481 -22.52 -5.95 -11.62
C SER A 481 -21.41 -4.91 -11.75
N LYS A 482 -20.33 -5.28 -12.45
CA LYS A 482 -19.31 -4.32 -12.89
C LYS A 482 -19.82 -3.44 -14.04
N ASP A 483 -20.63 -4.02 -14.93
CA ASP A 483 -21.06 -3.37 -16.18
C ASP A 483 -22.10 -2.26 -15.94
N THR A 484 -22.74 -2.25 -14.77
CA THR A 484 -23.71 -1.23 -14.35
C THR A 484 -23.05 0.00 -13.75
N CYS A 485 -21.72 -0.02 -13.53
CA CYS A 485 -20.98 1.16 -13.09
C CYS A 485 -20.85 2.15 -14.26
N LYS A 486 -21.71 3.18 -14.23
CA LYS A 486 -21.77 4.25 -15.24
C LYS A 486 -20.73 5.32 -15.03
#